data_AF-A0A1K2IS37-F1
#
_entry.id   AF-A0A1K2IS37-F1
#
_cell.length_a   1.000
_cell.length_b   1.000
_cell.length_c   1.000
_cell.angle_alpha   90.00
_cell.angle_beta   90.00
_cell.angle_gamma   90.00
#
_symmetry.space_group_name_H-M   'P 1'
#
loop_
_entity.id
_entity.type
_entity.pdbx_description
1 polymer ?
#
loop_
_entity_poly.entity_id
_entity_poly.type
_entity_poly.pdbx_seq_one_letter_code
_entity_poly.pdbx_strand_id
1 'polypeptide(L)'
;MKQKLKNYFKIGTLFFGIVLLFTNCEQQVINEELKNQTNSYETELTALAKDWFNQSKNNLLILNYTKTIDWEHAIVSNGNNGDIIEIPLILNNDYSVKYNKDTSITSFYRLIFVKDQTNQYELYTLIISTDDNSFDNNSNKFNYYNLQDNFNGFTVILNSKNELDAFNKYQNGEKLTHPKNNSLFAKEPVFCTYFGYYICDTNNACVFEPLWLVGCSQGGGETAPNSGYHSTGGGTGGGSVKITNGLTNPCANNIFDELNIEMIKKDLLNKFMTTPNGVQLTFAESILKLFNDSDKYNYTIKNETLNSNTAASTVTTTTTLNNMYLKNATQLSISRTIIHEMVHAFLNIKYKDPFYSGFDFRQKMELYAEESGCDINDVERFHHEFMGQYVDAIAISLYNWDTKYGTGGNLGWDYYKAMAFGGLFFEENGTIQETYSFQVLIPNQTDRDKIKNILKNEQDGNSNSKGKKCD
;
A
#
# COMPACT_ATOMS: atom_id res chain seq x y z
N MET A 1 -57.36 -58.32 -13.20
CA MET A 1 -56.56 -57.12 -12.83
C MET A 1 -55.10 -57.44 -12.41
N LYS A 2 -54.81 -58.57 -11.74
CA LYS A 2 -53.45 -58.93 -11.27
C LYS A 2 -52.41 -59.27 -12.35
N GLN A 3 -52.82 -59.67 -13.56
CA GLN A 3 -51.88 -60.11 -14.62
C GLN A 3 -51.33 -58.93 -15.46
N LYS A 4 -52.15 -57.88 -15.66
CA LYS A 4 -51.71 -56.66 -16.37
C LYS A 4 -50.69 -55.87 -15.55
N LEU A 5 -50.82 -55.82 -14.22
CA LEU A 5 -49.84 -55.14 -13.34
C LEU A 5 -48.44 -55.80 -13.37
N LYS A 6 -48.36 -57.14 -13.48
CA LYS A 6 -47.07 -57.85 -13.56
C LYS A 6 -46.29 -57.56 -14.85
N ASN A 7 -46.96 -57.27 -15.96
CA ASN A 7 -46.29 -56.92 -17.21
C ASN A 7 -45.75 -55.48 -17.21
N TYR A 8 -46.46 -54.53 -16.60
CA TYR A 8 -45.95 -53.16 -16.44
C TYR A 8 -44.74 -53.09 -15.51
N PHE A 9 -44.69 -53.94 -14.46
CA PHE A 9 -43.54 -53.98 -13.56
C PHE A 9 -42.28 -54.56 -14.22
N LYS A 10 -42.43 -55.55 -15.12
CA LYS A 10 -41.31 -56.13 -15.89
C LYS A 10 -40.79 -55.19 -16.98
N ILE A 11 -41.67 -54.42 -17.62
CA ILE A 11 -41.26 -53.41 -18.61
C ILE A 11 -40.58 -52.23 -17.91
N GLY A 12 -41.08 -51.82 -16.74
CA GLY A 12 -40.46 -50.75 -15.94
C GLY A 12 -39.06 -51.10 -15.42
N THR A 13 -38.84 -52.34 -14.98
CA THR A 13 -37.50 -52.78 -14.54
C THR A 13 -36.49 -52.91 -15.68
N LEU A 14 -36.94 -53.27 -16.89
CA LEU A 14 -36.09 -53.30 -18.08
C LEU A 14 -35.69 -51.88 -18.53
N PHE A 15 -36.64 -50.93 -18.50
CA PHE A 15 -36.35 -49.53 -18.84
C PHE A 15 -35.43 -48.85 -17.83
N PHE A 16 -35.59 -49.14 -16.53
CA PHE A 16 -34.72 -48.56 -15.49
C PHE A 16 -33.29 -49.12 -15.55
N GLY A 17 -33.12 -50.40 -15.90
CA GLY A 17 -31.80 -51.01 -16.08
C GLY A 17 -31.05 -50.50 -17.30
N ILE A 18 -31.75 -50.22 -18.41
CA ILE A 18 -31.14 -49.67 -19.63
C ILE A 18 -30.73 -48.20 -19.42
N VAL A 19 -31.54 -47.40 -18.71
CA VAL A 19 -31.19 -46.00 -18.39
C VAL A 19 -29.96 -45.90 -17.46
N LEU A 20 -29.80 -46.82 -16.49
CA LEU A 20 -28.62 -46.87 -15.60
C LEU A 20 -27.32 -47.30 -16.31
N LEU A 21 -27.41 -48.01 -17.43
CA LEU A 21 -26.23 -48.41 -18.22
C LEU A 21 -25.73 -47.29 -19.14
N PHE A 22 -26.59 -46.35 -19.53
CA PHE A 22 -26.20 -45.21 -20.38
C PHE A 22 -25.67 -44.00 -19.59
N THR A 23 -25.93 -43.87 -18.29
CA THR A 23 -25.46 -42.72 -17.50
C THR A 23 -24.02 -42.84 -16.97
N ASN A 24 -23.40 -44.03 -17.05
CA ASN A 24 -22.06 -44.26 -16.48
C ASN A 24 -20.91 -44.33 -17.52
N CYS A 25 -21.21 -44.50 -18.82
CA CYS A 25 -20.16 -44.50 -19.87
C CYS A 25 -19.85 -43.09 -20.38
N GLU A 26 -20.82 -42.18 -20.41
CA GLU A 26 -20.61 -40.82 -20.95
C GLU A 26 -19.75 -39.97 -20.01
N GLN A 27 -19.89 -40.16 -18.70
CA GLN A 27 -19.20 -39.33 -17.71
C GLN A 27 -17.68 -39.59 -17.62
N GLN A 28 -17.21 -40.81 -17.92
CA GLN A 28 -15.77 -41.11 -17.96
C GLN A 28 -15.10 -40.53 -19.21
N VAL A 29 -15.73 -40.66 -20.38
CA VAL A 29 -15.19 -40.14 -21.65
C VAL A 29 -15.15 -38.61 -21.64
N ILE A 30 -16.21 -37.96 -21.14
CA ILE A 30 -16.27 -36.50 -20.99
C ILE A 30 -15.17 -36.00 -20.04
N ASN A 31 -14.91 -36.71 -18.93
CA ASN A 31 -13.88 -36.31 -17.97
C ASN A 31 -12.44 -36.48 -18.51
N GLU A 32 -12.18 -37.51 -19.32
CA GLU A 32 -10.87 -37.70 -19.97
C GLU A 32 -10.63 -36.69 -21.10
N GLU A 33 -11.65 -36.39 -21.90
CA GLU A 33 -11.56 -35.36 -22.95
C GLU A 33 -11.38 -33.95 -22.34
N LEU A 34 -12.14 -33.60 -21.29
CA LEU A 34 -11.93 -32.33 -20.59
C LEU A 34 -10.51 -32.24 -20.01
N LYS A 35 -10.03 -33.31 -19.36
CA LYS A 35 -8.69 -33.32 -18.75
C LYS A 35 -7.58 -33.18 -19.80
N ASN A 36 -7.73 -33.83 -20.95
CA ASN A 36 -6.77 -33.72 -22.05
C ASN A 36 -6.80 -32.32 -22.69
N GLN A 37 -7.99 -31.71 -22.80
CA GLN A 37 -8.14 -30.36 -23.33
C GLN A 37 -7.56 -29.30 -22.37
N THR A 38 -7.79 -29.44 -21.06
CA THR A 38 -7.18 -28.57 -20.03
C THR A 38 -5.65 -28.70 -20.04
N ASN A 39 -5.11 -29.92 -20.05
CA ASN A 39 -3.66 -30.13 -20.10
C ASN A 39 -3.02 -29.52 -21.36
N SER A 40 -3.71 -29.61 -22.51
CA SER A 40 -3.24 -28.98 -23.76
C SER A 40 -3.21 -27.46 -23.68
N TYR A 41 -4.22 -26.85 -23.06
CA TYR A 41 -4.32 -25.41 -22.87
C TYR A 41 -3.24 -24.85 -21.92
N GLU A 42 -3.06 -25.50 -20.77
CA GLU A 42 -2.04 -25.11 -19.78
C GLU A 42 -0.62 -25.22 -20.37
N THR A 43 -0.37 -26.25 -21.19
CA THR A 43 0.91 -26.43 -21.90
C THR A 43 1.16 -25.28 -22.88
N GLU A 44 0.15 -24.86 -23.62
CA GLU A 44 0.25 -23.75 -24.58
C GLU A 44 0.54 -22.42 -23.87
N LEU A 45 -0.21 -22.11 -22.79
CA LEU A 45 0.01 -20.90 -22.00
C LEU A 45 1.40 -20.85 -21.38
N THR A 46 1.88 -21.98 -20.88
CA THR A 46 3.23 -22.09 -20.30
C THR A 46 4.31 -21.87 -21.36
N ALA A 47 4.12 -22.42 -22.58
CA ALA A 47 5.03 -22.20 -23.69
C ALA A 47 5.08 -20.73 -24.12
N LEU A 48 3.93 -20.05 -24.19
CA LEU A 48 3.86 -18.62 -24.52
C LEU A 48 4.56 -17.75 -23.47
N ALA A 49 4.35 -18.02 -22.19
CA ALA A 49 5.04 -17.31 -21.11
C ALA A 49 6.55 -17.53 -21.15
N LYS A 50 6.99 -18.76 -21.44
CA LYS A 50 8.42 -19.11 -21.60
C LYS A 50 9.07 -18.38 -22.77
N ASP A 51 8.40 -18.34 -23.91
CA ASP A 51 8.90 -17.64 -25.10
C ASP A 51 8.99 -16.13 -24.84
N TRP A 52 7.96 -15.55 -24.22
CA TRP A 52 8.00 -14.15 -23.81
C TRP A 52 9.14 -13.86 -22.83
N PHE A 53 9.32 -14.70 -21.80
CA PHE A 53 10.37 -14.55 -20.80
C PHE A 53 11.78 -14.57 -21.41
N ASN A 54 12.02 -15.45 -22.38
CA ASN A 54 13.31 -15.55 -23.05
C ASN A 54 13.59 -14.36 -23.98
N GLN A 55 12.56 -13.69 -24.48
CA GLN A 55 12.67 -12.52 -25.35
C GLN A 55 12.75 -11.21 -24.57
N SER A 56 12.17 -11.16 -23.36
CA SER A 56 12.19 -9.99 -22.51
C SER A 56 13.54 -9.84 -21.79
N LYS A 57 14.02 -8.59 -21.70
CA LYS A 57 15.20 -8.26 -20.88
C LYS A 57 14.77 -8.11 -19.43
N ASN A 58 14.69 -9.25 -18.72
CA ASN A 58 14.28 -9.26 -17.31
C ASN A 58 15.47 -8.94 -16.40
N ASN A 59 15.29 -7.96 -15.51
CA ASN A 59 16.30 -7.56 -14.53
C ASN A 59 15.90 -7.99 -13.10
N LEU A 60 15.17 -9.08 -12.98
CA LEU A 60 14.79 -9.64 -11.69
C LEU A 60 16.03 -10.12 -10.94
N LEU A 61 16.23 -9.60 -9.73
CA LEU A 61 17.37 -9.89 -8.85
C LEU A 61 17.45 -11.38 -8.53
N ILE A 62 16.30 -12.05 -8.35
CA ILE A 62 16.23 -13.48 -8.01
C ILE A 62 16.86 -14.37 -9.09
N LEU A 63 16.85 -13.93 -10.35
CA LEU A 63 17.41 -14.70 -11.47
C LEU A 63 18.93 -14.85 -11.36
N ASN A 64 19.62 -13.89 -10.73
CA ASN A 64 21.07 -13.97 -10.48
C ASN A 64 21.43 -15.14 -9.53
N TYR A 65 20.46 -15.57 -8.73
CA TYR A 65 20.61 -16.63 -7.73
C TYR A 65 19.89 -17.92 -8.12
N THR A 66 19.20 -17.92 -9.27
CA THR A 66 18.43 -19.06 -9.76
C THR A 66 19.35 -20.05 -10.46
N LYS A 67 19.29 -21.31 -10.03
CA LYS A 67 19.91 -22.46 -10.70
C LYS A 67 19.07 -22.93 -11.87
N THR A 68 17.78 -23.10 -11.61
CA THR A 68 16.82 -23.65 -12.58
C THR A 68 15.48 -22.92 -12.45
N ILE A 69 14.92 -22.53 -13.61
CA ILE A 69 13.52 -22.12 -13.74
C ILE A 69 12.74 -23.36 -14.16
N ASP A 70 11.89 -23.88 -13.28
CA ASP A 70 11.27 -25.20 -13.40
C ASP A 70 9.95 -25.14 -14.19
N TRP A 71 10.07 -24.92 -15.50
CA TRP A 71 8.92 -24.86 -16.42
C TRP A 71 8.12 -26.17 -16.51
N GLU A 72 8.68 -27.32 -16.09
CA GLU A 72 7.98 -28.61 -16.12
C GLU A 72 6.93 -28.70 -14.99
N HIS A 73 7.15 -27.99 -13.90
CA HIS A 73 6.21 -27.88 -12.78
C HIS A 73 5.49 -26.54 -12.77
N ALA A 74 5.23 -25.98 -13.96
CA ALA A 74 4.41 -24.80 -14.11
C ALA A 74 3.01 -25.04 -13.51
N ILE A 75 2.56 -24.09 -12.69
CA ILE A 75 1.23 -24.10 -12.11
C ILE A 75 0.41 -23.06 -12.85
N VAL A 76 -0.54 -23.51 -13.65
CA VAL A 76 -1.52 -22.65 -14.30
C VAL A 76 -2.76 -22.60 -13.42
N SER A 77 -3.20 -21.40 -13.09
CA SER A 77 -4.41 -21.18 -12.31
C SER A 77 -5.27 -20.13 -13.00
N ASN A 78 -6.59 -20.34 -12.97
CA ASN A 78 -7.55 -19.51 -13.68
C ASN A 78 -8.57 -18.97 -12.66
N GLY A 79 -8.79 -17.66 -12.68
CA GLY A 79 -9.66 -16.99 -11.73
C GLY A 79 -10.04 -15.59 -12.20
N ASN A 80 -10.46 -14.75 -11.25
CA ASN A 80 -11.02 -13.44 -11.57
C ASN A 80 -10.04 -12.49 -12.30
N ASN A 81 -8.73 -12.71 -12.14
CA ASN A 81 -7.68 -11.92 -12.79
C ASN A 81 -7.15 -12.58 -14.07
N GLY A 82 -7.85 -13.58 -14.60
CA GLY A 82 -7.46 -14.32 -15.80
C GLY A 82 -6.56 -15.51 -15.51
N ASP A 83 -5.77 -15.91 -16.51
CA ASP A 83 -4.79 -16.98 -16.38
C ASP A 83 -3.51 -16.46 -15.72
N ILE A 84 -3.12 -17.12 -14.64
CA ILE A 84 -1.88 -16.88 -13.91
C ILE A 84 -0.99 -18.11 -14.09
N ILE A 85 0.25 -17.89 -14.50
CA ILE A 85 1.24 -18.95 -14.65
C ILE A 85 2.32 -18.73 -13.61
N GLU A 86 2.47 -19.69 -12.70
CA GLU A 86 3.51 -19.69 -11.67
C GLU A 86 4.58 -20.73 -11.99
N ILE A 87 5.84 -20.32 -11.97
CA ILE A 87 6.97 -21.19 -12.31
C ILE A 87 7.90 -21.33 -11.11
N PRO A 88 8.01 -22.52 -10.49
CA PRO A 88 8.93 -22.74 -9.39
C PRO A 88 10.38 -22.42 -9.76
N LEU A 89 11.11 -21.86 -8.81
CA LEU A 89 12.54 -21.56 -8.93
C LEU A 89 13.35 -22.44 -7.98
N ILE A 90 14.41 -23.02 -8.52
CA ILE A 90 15.45 -23.72 -7.74
C ILE A 90 16.66 -22.78 -7.67
N LEU A 91 17.11 -22.44 -6.47
CA LEU A 91 18.23 -21.49 -6.28
C LEU A 91 19.58 -22.21 -6.13
N ASN A 92 20.67 -21.45 -6.32
CA ASN A 92 22.05 -21.97 -6.24
C ASN A 92 22.55 -22.20 -4.79
N ASN A 93 21.87 -21.62 -3.79
CA ASN A 93 22.10 -21.79 -2.33
C ASN A 93 20.74 -21.67 -1.59
N ASP A 94 20.64 -22.14 -0.34
CA ASP A 94 19.43 -22.02 0.51
C ASP A 94 19.17 -20.56 0.95
N TYR A 95 18.79 -19.70 0.00
CA TYR A 95 18.33 -18.35 0.29
C TYR A 95 17.02 -18.43 1.07
N SER A 96 17.04 -18.00 2.33
CA SER A 96 15.84 -17.91 3.17
C SER A 96 15.54 -16.44 3.49
N VAL A 97 14.29 -16.04 3.28
CA VAL A 97 13.75 -14.79 3.80
C VAL A 97 13.29 -15.07 5.22
N LYS A 98 13.98 -14.48 6.21
CA LYS A 98 13.68 -14.68 7.63
C LYS A 98 12.81 -13.54 8.15
N TYR A 99 11.85 -13.86 9.00
CA TYR A 99 11.00 -12.90 9.71
C TYR A 99 11.36 -12.93 11.21
N ASN A 100 11.70 -11.78 11.81
CA ASN A 100 11.98 -11.64 13.26
C ASN A 100 12.96 -12.66 13.87
N LYS A 101 14.20 -12.75 13.35
CA LYS A 101 15.25 -13.68 13.84
C LYS A 101 14.84 -15.16 13.89
N ASP A 102 13.68 -15.53 13.36
CA ASP A 102 13.20 -16.90 13.38
C ASP A 102 14.00 -17.74 12.40
N THR A 103 14.59 -18.82 12.90
CA THR A 103 15.47 -19.72 12.14
C THR A 103 14.73 -20.97 11.66
N SER A 104 13.46 -21.12 12.01
CA SER A 104 12.64 -22.29 11.69
C SER A 104 11.92 -22.22 10.34
N ILE A 105 11.98 -21.07 9.64
CA ILE A 105 11.19 -20.81 8.43
C ILE A 105 12.03 -21.10 7.18
N THR A 106 11.48 -21.91 6.27
CA THR A 106 12.05 -22.22 4.95
C THR A 106 11.38 -21.37 3.88
N SER A 107 12.16 -20.88 2.90
CA SER A 107 11.64 -20.07 1.80
C SER A 107 11.70 -20.81 0.46
N PHE A 108 10.65 -20.62 -0.32
CA PHE A 108 10.43 -21.14 -1.66
C PHE A 108 10.16 -19.98 -2.61
N TYR A 109 10.46 -20.17 -3.89
CA TYR A 109 10.44 -19.08 -4.87
C TYR A 109 9.70 -19.53 -6.13
N ARG A 110 8.95 -18.59 -6.72
CA ARG A 110 8.27 -18.76 -8.00
C ARG A 110 8.36 -17.48 -8.82
N LEU A 111 8.32 -17.58 -10.14
CA LEU A 111 7.96 -16.47 -11.01
C LEU A 111 6.46 -16.48 -11.22
N ILE A 112 5.84 -15.31 -11.27
CA ILE A 112 4.42 -15.17 -11.64
C ILE A 112 4.33 -14.38 -12.93
N PHE A 113 3.62 -14.94 -13.91
CA PHE A 113 3.25 -14.29 -15.16
C PHE A 113 1.76 -13.97 -15.13
N VAL A 114 1.46 -12.68 -15.27
CA VAL A 114 0.09 -12.16 -15.32
C VAL A 114 -0.08 -11.43 -16.65
N LYS A 115 -1.17 -11.66 -17.38
CA LYS A 115 -1.44 -10.86 -18.58
C LYS A 115 -2.11 -9.55 -18.19
N ASP A 116 -1.57 -8.43 -18.67
CA ASP A 116 -2.17 -7.12 -18.52
C ASP A 116 -3.37 -6.93 -19.47
N GLN A 117 -4.02 -5.76 -19.38
CA GLN A 117 -5.16 -5.41 -20.23
C GLN A 117 -4.81 -5.30 -21.73
N THR A 118 -3.52 -5.22 -22.07
CA THR A 118 -3.00 -5.22 -23.44
C THR A 118 -2.59 -6.62 -23.92
N ASN A 119 -2.86 -7.65 -23.11
CA ASN A 119 -2.50 -9.04 -23.35
C ASN A 119 -0.97 -9.27 -23.41
N GLN A 120 -0.20 -8.39 -22.76
CA GLN A 120 1.23 -8.53 -22.53
C GLN A 120 1.48 -9.13 -21.15
N TYR A 121 2.57 -9.89 -20.99
CA TYR A 121 2.92 -10.42 -19.67
C TYR A 121 3.57 -9.35 -18.79
N GLU A 122 3.08 -9.25 -17.56
CA GLU A 122 3.76 -8.69 -16.41
C GLU A 122 4.40 -9.83 -15.61
N LEU A 123 5.57 -9.54 -15.04
CA LEU A 123 6.42 -10.53 -14.39
C LEU A 123 6.71 -10.12 -12.95
N TYR A 124 6.50 -11.07 -12.04
CA TYR A 124 6.74 -10.92 -10.61
C TYR A 124 7.57 -12.07 -10.05
N THR A 125 8.22 -11.83 -8.91
CA THR A 125 8.82 -12.85 -8.06
C THR A 125 7.93 -13.08 -6.85
N LEU A 126 7.49 -14.32 -6.64
CA LEU A 126 6.82 -14.75 -5.42
C LEU A 126 7.80 -15.49 -4.53
N ILE A 127 7.84 -15.09 -3.27
CA ILE A 127 8.57 -15.73 -2.19
C ILE A 127 7.53 -16.30 -1.23
N ILE A 128 7.65 -17.56 -0.85
CA ILE A 128 6.76 -18.24 0.07
C ILE A 128 7.61 -18.75 1.23
N SER A 129 7.33 -18.33 2.44
CA SER A 129 8.11 -18.67 3.63
C SER A 129 7.22 -19.35 4.65
N THR A 130 7.57 -20.55 5.09
CA THR A 130 6.76 -21.35 6.03
C THR A 130 7.64 -22.22 6.94
N ASP A 131 7.15 -22.48 8.15
CA ASP A 131 7.71 -23.47 9.08
C ASP A 131 7.16 -24.90 8.82
N ASP A 132 6.24 -25.04 7.87
CA ASP A 132 5.71 -26.33 7.43
C ASP A 132 6.72 -27.07 6.55
N ASN A 133 7.42 -28.02 7.16
CA ASN A 133 8.37 -28.90 6.46
C ASN A 133 7.72 -29.80 5.40
N SER A 134 6.39 -29.88 5.34
CA SER A 134 5.65 -30.65 4.33
C SER A 134 5.19 -29.81 3.12
N PHE A 135 5.51 -28.51 3.10
CA PHE A 135 5.16 -27.63 2.00
C PHE A 135 5.84 -28.06 0.70
N ASP A 136 5.03 -28.23 -0.36
CA ASP A 136 5.50 -28.60 -1.69
C ASP A 136 5.37 -27.41 -2.64
N ASN A 137 6.51 -26.84 -3.03
CA ASN A 137 6.55 -25.69 -3.94
C ASN A 137 6.07 -26.01 -5.35
N ASN A 138 5.96 -27.29 -5.73
CA ASN A 138 5.49 -27.71 -7.05
C ASN A 138 4.00 -28.07 -7.05
N SER A 139 3.34 -28.04 -5.88
CA SER A 139 1.93 -28.39 -5.74
C SER A 139 1.02 -27.26 -6.21
N ASN A 140 0.07 -27.60 -7.09
CA ASN A 140 -0.99 -26.68 -7.52
C ASN A 140 -2.05 -26.42 -6.43
N LYS A 141 -1.98 -27.11 -5.28
CA LYS A 141 -2.87 -26.87 -4.12
C LYS A 141 -2.56 -25.54 -3.44
N PHE A 142 -1.35 -25.04 -3.64
CA PHE A 142 -0.94 -23.71 -3.25
C PHE A 142 -0.61 -22.92 -4.52
N ASN A 143 -1.45 -21.97 -4.88
CA ASN A 143 -1.33 -21.12 -6.05
C ASN A 143 -1.91 -19.73 -5.78
N TYR A 144 -1.83 -18.83 -6.75
CA TYR A 144 -2.24 -17.43 -6.66
C TYR A 144 -3.69 -17.26 -6.18
N TYR A 145 -4.60 -18.15 -6.61
CA TYR A 145 -6.02 -18.11 -6.24
C TYR A 145 -6.37 -19.00 -5.05
N ASN A 146 -5.54 -19.99 -4.74
CA ASN A 146 -5.85 -21.01 -3.73
C ASN A 146 -4.68 -21.20 -2.77
N LEU A 147 -4.90 -20.80 -1.52
CA LEU A 147 -3.96 -21.02 -0.43
C LEU A 147 -4.39 -22.26 0.35
N GLN A 148 -3.43 -23.11 0.71
CA GLN A 148 -3.72 -24.32 1.47
C GLN A 148 -4.32 -23.96 2.85
N ASP A 149 -5.44 -24.59 3.22
CA ASP A 149 -6.26 -24.26 4.42
C ASP A 149 -5.49 -24.34 5.76
N ASN A 150 -4.31 -24.94 5.80
CA ASN A 150 -3.47 -25.07 7.01
C ASN A 150 -2.13 -24.34 6.89
N PHE A 151 -1.94 -23.50 5.88
CA PHE A 151 -0.67 -22.80 5.67
C PHE A 151 -0.35 -21.82 6.82
N ASN A 152 0.83 -21.97 7.40
CA ASN A 152 1.39 -21.05 8.39
C ASN A 152 2.66 -20.45 7.81
N GLY A 153 2.76 -19.12 7.72
CA GLY A 153 3.91 -18.52 7.04
C GLY A 153 3.66 -17.12 6.52
N PHE A 154 4.43 -16.71 5.52
CA PHE A 154 4.20 -15.48 4.79
C PHE A 154 4.57 -15.61 3.32
N THR A 155 3.99 -14.76 2.47
CA THR A 155 4.38 -14.60 1.08
C THR A 155 4.85 -13.18 0.81
N VAL A 156 5.77 -13.02 -0.15
CA VAL A 156 6.27 -11.73 -0.63
C VAL A 156 6.21 -11.73 -2.16
N ILE A 157 5.66 -10.68 -2.77
CA ILE A 157 5.62 -10.51 -4.21
C ILE A 157 6.47 -9.29 -4.56
N LEU A 158 7.39 -9.44 -5.50
CA LEU A 158 8.23 -8.36 -6.01
C LEU A 158 7.92 -8.16 -7.50
N ASN A 159 7.82 -6.92 -7.96
CA ASN A 159 7.58 -6.62 -9.37
C ASN A 159 8.85 -6.76 -10.23
N SER A 160 8.73 -6.51 -11.54
CA SER A 160 9.84 -6.59 -12.51
C SER A 160 11.01 -5.64 -12.24
N LYS A 161 10.82 -4.63 -11.38
CA LYS A 161 11.87 -3.71 -10.90
C LYS A 161 12.47 -4.14 -9.55
N ASN A 162 12.05 -5.29 -9.01
CA ASN A 162 12.39 -5.79 -7.66
C ASN A 162 11.84 -4.94 -6.51
N GLU A 163 10.81 -4.15 -6.77
CA GLU A 163 10.11 -3.39 -5.74
C GLU A 163 9.05 -4.29 -5.09
N LEU A 164 8.82 -4.11 -3.78
CA LEU A 164 7.81 -4.86 -3.04
C LEU A 164 6.41 -4.52 -3.58
N ASP A 165 5.73 -5.53 -4.10
CA ASP A 165 4.36 -5.44 -4.61
C ASP A 165 3.35 -5.90 -3.56
N ALA A 166 3.64 -7.01 -2.86
CA ALA A 166 2.79 -7.50 -1.76
C ALA A 166 3.58 -8.24 -0.68
N PHE A 167 3.10 -8.21 0.56
CA PHE A 167 3.49 -9.14 1.61
C PHE A 167 2.24 -9.64 2.35
N ASN A 168 2.15 -10.93 2.63
CA ASN A 168 1.00 -11.51 3.29
C ASN A 168 1.46 -12.48 4.37
N LYS A 169 0.96 -12.36 5.61
CA LYS A 169 1.22 -13.33 6.68
C LYS A 169 -0.01 -14.21 6.90
N TYR A 170 0.19 -15.49 7.15
CA TYR A 170 -0.87 -16.48 7.28
C TYR A 170 -0.71 -17.32 8.56
N GLN A 171 -1.84 -17.69 9.15
CA GLN A 171 -1.95 -18.66 10.21
C GLN A 171 -3.16 -19.55 9.95
N ASN A 172 -2.95 -20.87 9.86
CA ASN A 172 -3.96 -21.87 9.50
C ASN A 172 -4.71 -21.52 8.22
N GLY A 173 -3.98 -21.22 7.14
CA GLY A 173 -4.53 -20.85 5.83
C GLY A 173 -5.24 -19.49 5.79
N GLU A 174 -5.57 -18.93 6.95
CA GLU A 174 -6.17 -17.61 7.08
C GLU A 174 -5.08 -16.55 7.11
N LYS A 175 -5.25 -15.50 6.32
CA LYS A 175 -4.35 -14.35 6.38
C LYS A 175 -4.50 -13.68 7.76
N LEU A 176 -3.39 -13.50 8.46
CA LEU A 176 -3.35 -12.82 9.75
C LEU A 176 -3.59 -11.32 9.59
N THR A 177 -4.86 -10.90 9.62
CA THR A 177 -5.26 -9.54 10.03
C THR A 177 -5.04 -9.42 11.54
N HIS A 178 -4.39 -8.36 12.03
CA HIS A 178 -4.44 -8.06 13.47
C HIS A 178 -5.90 -7.83 13.92
N PRO A 179 -6.30 -8.20 15.16
CA PRO A 179 -7.62 -8.81 15.39
C PRO A 179 -8.81 -7.86 15.62
N LYS A 180 -9.88 -8.16 14.85
CA LYS A 180 -11.32 -8.36 15.13
C LYS A 180 -12.17 -7.28 15.84
N ASN A 181 -13.21 -6.83 15.13
CA ASN A 181 -14.58 -6.80 15.65
C ASN A 181 -15.55 -7.48 14.66
N ASN A 182 -16.51 -8.21 15.21
CA ASN A 182 -17.38 -9.16 14.51
C ASN A 182 -18.21 -8.53 13.36
N SER A 183 -18.06 -9.06 12.16
CA SER A 183 -19.11 -9.09 11.15
C SER A 183 -18.87 -10.29 10.24
N LEU A 184 -19.79 -11.25 10.31
CA LEU A 184 -19.93 -12.35 9.35
C LEU A 184 -20.21 -11.75 7.98
N PHE A 185 -19.33 -11.91 6.98
CA PHE A 185 -19.61 -12.24 5.57
C PHE A 185 -18.25 -12.38 4.84
N ALA A 186 -18.26 -13.10 3.71
CA ALA A 186 -17.15 -13.89 3.19
C ALA A 186 -16.01 -13.14 2.50
N LYS A 187 -14.79 -13.69 2.70
CA LYS A 187 -13.64 -13.86 1.79
C LYS A 187 -13.48 -12.88 0.62
N GLU A 188 -12.55 -11.93 0.79
CA GLU A 188 -11.67 -11.42 -0.28
C GLU A 188 -10.24 -11.32 0.25
N PRO A 189 -9.21 -11.57 -0.58
CA PRO A 189 -7.84 -11.51 -0.12
C PRO A 189 -7.47 -10.05 0.14
N VAL A 190 -7.21 -9.77 1.41
CA VAL A 190 -6.55 -8.57 1.89
C VAL A 190 -5.10 -8.63 1.40
N PHE A 191 -4.48 -7.56 0.86
CA PHE A 191 -3.03 -7.41 0.59
C PHE A 191 -2.43 -6.52 1.66
N CYS A 192 -1.14 -6.65 2.03
CA CYS A 192 -0.53 -5.79 3.06
C CYS A 192 0.82 -5.25 2.60
N THR A 193 1.10 -3.97 2.88
CA THR A 193 2.35 -3.29 2.57
C THR A 193 3.16 -3.12 3.85
N TYR A 194 4.48 -3.37 3.82
CA TYR A 194 5.35 -3.26 4.99
C TYR A 194 6.57 -2.40 4.69
N PHE A 195 6.98 -1.60 5.67
CA PHE A 195 8.22 -0.85 5.68
C PHE A 195 9.27 -1.68 6.44
N GLY A 196 10.45 -1.84 5.87
CA GLY A 196 11.51 -2.67 6.43
C GLY A 196 12.84 -2.41 5.73
N TYR A 197 13.89 -3.08 6.18
CA TYR A 197 15.22 -2.96 5.60
C TYR A 197 15.80 -4.35 5.32
N TYR A 198 16.66 -4.43 4.29
CA TYR A 198 17.37 -5.65 3.96
C TYR A 198 18.69 -5.71 4.74
N ILE A 199 18.87 -6.76 5.53
CA ILE A 199 20.13 -7.07 6.20
C ILE A 199 20.83 -8.15 5.38
N CYS A 200 21.94 -7.80 4.73
CA CYS A 200 22.73 -8.74 3.96
C CYS A 200 24.00 -9.13 4.72
N ASP A 201 24.31 -10.42 4.78
CA ASP A 201 25.59 -10.90 5.33
C ASP A 201 26.75 -10.80 4.31
N THR A 202 27.96 -11.14 4.74
CA THR A 202 29.18 -11.10 3.91
C THR A 202 29.18 -12.09 2.74
N ASN A 203 28.19 -12.98 2.66
CA ASN A 203 27.99 -13.93 1.56
C ASN A 203 26.83 -13.49 0.63
N ASN A 204 26.38 -12.23 0.72
CA ASN A 204 25.21 -11.69 -0.01
C ASN A 204 23.88 -12.40 0.31
N ALA A 205 23.75 -13.06 1.45
CA ALA A 205 22.45 -13.55 1.90
C ALA A 205 21.68 -12.40 2.56
N CYS A 206 20.60 -11.95 1.92
CA CYS A 206 19.80 -10.81 2.37
C CYS A 206 18.50 -11.26 3.04
N VAL A 207 18.23 -10.71 4.23
CA VAL A 207 17.02 -10.91 5.01
C VAL A 207 16.23 -9.61 5.04
N PHE A 208 14.99 -9.62 4.59
CA PHE A 208 14.08 -8.48 4.77
C PHE A 208 13.55 -8.48 6.20
N GLU A 209 13.91 -7.47 6.99
CA GLU A 209 13.37 -7.25 8.33
C GLU A 209 12.23 -6.22 8.26
N PRO A 210 10.96 -6.65 8.36
CA PRO A 210 9.85 -5.72 8.40
C PRO A 210 9.86 -4.98 9.74
N LEU A 211 10.02 -3.68 9.68
CA LEU A 211 9.95 -2.78 10.83
C LEU A 211 8.52 -2.39 11.16
N TRP A 212 7.67 -2.23 10.13
CA TRP A 212 6.34 -1.69 10.30
C TRP A 212 5.36 -2.14 9.20
N LEU A 213 4.07 -2.25 9.53
CA LEU A 213 2.97 -2.48 8.57
C LEU A 213 2.44 -1.11 8.13
N VAL A 214 2.52 -0.84 6.83
CA VAL A 214 2.12 0.44 6.20
C VAL A 214 0.60 0.48 5.97
N GLY A 215 -0.02 -0.67 5.69
CA GLY A 215 -1.48 -0.79 5.56
C GLY A 215 -1.88 -2.06 4.82
N CYS A 216 -3.15 -2.44 4.89
CA CYS A 216 -3.69 -3.56 4.15
C CYS A 216 -4.87 -3.12 3.23
N SER A 217 -5.28 -3.96 2.27
CA SER A 217 -6.28 -3.59 1.25
C SER A 217 -7.06 -4.80 0.73
N GLN A 218 -8.41 -4.79 0.72
CA GLN A 218 -9.26 -5.84 0.12
C GLN A 218 -9.30 -5.73 -1.41
N GLY A 219 -9.24 -6.87 -2.12
CA GLY A 219 -9.13 -6.92 -3.58
C GLY A 219 -10.46 -6.97 -4.32
N GLY A 220 -10.96 -5.80 -4.78
CA GLY A 220 -12.18 -5.72 -5.60
C GLY A 220 -11.91 -5.98 -7.09
N GLY A 221 -12.56 -7.00 -7.65
CA GLY A 221 -12.75 -7.15 -9.10
C GLY A 221 -14.05 -6.46 -9.54
N GLU A 222 -13.96 -5.50 -10.47
CA GLU A 222 -15.15 -4.80 -10.98
C GLU A 222 -15.71 -5.45 -12.24
N THR A 223 -17.02 -5.69 -12.23
CA THR A 223 -17.84 -5.82 -13.45
C THR A 223 -18.37 -4.44 -13.82
N ALA A 224 -17.95 -3.92 -14.97
CA ALA A 224 -18.41 -2.64 -15.50
C ALA A 224 -19.84 -2.72 -16.06
N PRO A 225 -20.69 -1.69 -15.88
CA PRO A 225 -21.73 -1.37 -16.83
C PRO A 225 -21.28 -0.24 -17.76
N ASN A 226 -21.32 -0.62 -19.02
CA ASN A 226 -21.24 0.17 -20.23
C ASN A 226 -22.10 1.45 -20.18
N SER A 227 -21.52 2.63 -20.42
CA SER A 227 -22.21 3.69 -21.17
C SER A 227 -21.20 4.65 -21.79
N GLY A 228 -21.16 4.68 -23.12
CA GLY A 228 -20.34 5.61 -23.87
C GLY A 228 -20.99 6.98 -23.97
N TYR A 229 -20.16 8.03 -24.06
CA TYR A 229 -20.54 9.29 -24.71
C TYR A 229 -19.33 10.00 -25.31
N HIS A 230 -19.64 10.77 -26.35
CA HIS A 230 -18.83 11.25 -27.44
C HIS A 230 -17.58 12.10 -27.12
N SER A 231 -16.58 11.88 -27.98
CA SER A 231 -15.44 12.76 -28.26
C SER A 231 -15.87 14.12 -28.83
N THR A 232 -15.39 15.19 -28.20
CA THR A 232 -15.03 16.51 -28.75
C THR A 232 -13.96 17.09 -27.80
N GLY A 233 -12.85 17.74 -28.15
CA GLY A 233 -12.47 18.45 -29.34
C GLY A 233 -11.98 19.86 -28.94
N GLY A 234 -10.67 20.01 -28.68
CA GLY A 234 -9.93 21.27 -28.80
C GLY A 234 -9.87 22.23 -27.61
N GLY A 235 -8.68 22.81 -27.37
CA GLY A 235 -8.53 24.05 -26.59
C GLY A 235 -7.22 24.20 -25.82
N THR A 236 -6.12 24.49 -26.52
CA THR A 236 -4.90 25.06 -25.95
C THR A 236 -5.18 26.43 -25.36
N GLY A 237 -5.23 26.53 -24.03
CA GLY A 237 -5.29 27.79 -23.27
C GLY A 237 -4.19 27.83 -22.24
N GLY A 238 -3.17 28.65 -22.47
CA GLY A 238 -2.12 28.93 -21.50
C GLY A 238 -2.70 29.64 -20.27
N GLY A 239 -2.98 28.88 -19.22
CA GLY A 239 -3.22 29.38 -17.88
C GLY A 239 -1.91 29.36 -17.11
N SER A 240 -1.44 30.53 -16.69
CA SER A 240 -0.34 30.63 -15.73
C SER A 240 -0.72 29.97 -14.41
N VAL A 241 -0.03 28.89 -14.08
CA VAL A 241 0.18 28.28 -12.76
C VAL A 241 0.08 29.28 -11.60
N LYS A 242 -0.67 29.00 -10.51
CA LYS A 242 -0.80 29.92 -9.37
C LYS A 242 -0.73 29.24 -7.98
N ILE A 243 0.48 29.09 -7.45
CA ILE A 243 0.67 29.04 -5.99
C ILE A 243 0.41 30.45 -5.46
N THR A 244 -0.62 30.64 -4.65
CA THR A 244 -0.98 31.95 -4.10
C THR A 244 -0.60 32.02 -2.63
N ASN A 245 0.48 32.75 -2.33
CA ASN A 245 0.81 33.14 -0.95
C ASN A 245 0.01 34.40 -0.57
N GLY A 246 -1.09 34.21 0.16
CA GLY A 246 -1.95 35.25 0.72
C GLY A 246 -1.72 35.49 2.22
N LEU A 247 -0.59 35.04 2.76
CA LEU A 247 -0.25 35.26 4.17
C LEU A 247 0.11 36.73 4.41
N THR A 248 -0.59 37.36 5.36
CA THR A 248 -0.37 38.72 5.84
C THR A 248 0.55 38.79 7.06
N ASN A 249 0.71 37.69 7.79
CA ASN A 249 1.72 37.59 8.86
C ASN A 249 3.12 37.48 8.22
N PRO A 250 4.06 38.42 8.46
CA PRO A 250 5.35 38.44 7.77
C PRO A 250 6.21 37.20 8.03
N CYS A 251 6.23 36.71 9.25
CA CYS A 251 7.04 35.55 9.60
C CYS A 251 6.46 34.25 8.97
N ALA A 252 5.14 34.03 9.02
CA ALA A 252 4.51 32.90 8.32
C ALA A 252 4.68 32.99 6.79
N ASN A 253 4.59 34.20 6.24
CA ASN A 253 4.82 34.46 4.82
C ASN A 253 6.25 34.05 4.40
N ASN A 254 7.27 34.47 5.16
CA ASN A 254 8.66 34.09 4.92
C ASN A 254 8.87 32.57 5.03
N ILE A 255 8.31 31.93 6.06
CA ILE A 255 8.41 30.47 6.23
C ILE A 255 7.82 29.75 5.01
N PHE A 256 6.67 30.18 4.51
CA PHE A 256 6.06 29.57 3.33
C PHE A 256 6.96 29.71 2.09
N ASP A 257 7.55 30.88 1.88
CA ASP A 257 8.47 31.11 0.77
C ASP A 257 9.76 30.26 0.90
N GLU A 258 10.30 30.11 2.11
CA GLU A 258 11.46 29.25 2.40
C GLU A 258 11.17 27.77 2.15
N LEU A 259 10.01 27.29 2.61
CA LEU A 259 9.55 25.93 2.34
C LEU A 259 9.40 25.70 0.85
N ASN A 260 8.76 26.63 0.13
CA ASN A 260 8.61 26.55 -1.32
C ASN A 260 9.99 26.46 -2.04
N ILE A 261 10.99 27.23 -1.60
CA ILE A 261 12.34 27.19 -2.16
C ILE A 261 13.05 25.84 -1.94
N GLU A 262 12.98 25.25 -0.74
CA GLU A 262 13.62 23.95 -0.48
C GLU A 262 12.90 22.82 -1.18
N MET A 263 11.58 22.91 -1.27
CA MET A 263 10.75 21.93 -1.95
C MET A 263 11.04 21.85 -3.46
N ILE A 264 11.43 22.98 -4.07
CA ILE A 264 11.88 23.02 -5.47
C ILE A 264 13.30 22.46 -5.64
N LYS A 265 14.13 22.43 -4.58
CA LYS A 265 15.51 21.93 -4.63
C LYS A 265 15.59 20.43 -4.34
N LYS A 266 15.41 19.65 -5.42
CA LYS A 266 15.52 18.18 -5.52
C LYS A 266 16.73 17.52 -4.82
N ASP A 267 17.81 18.27 -4.54
CA ASP A 267 19.12 17.72 -4.13
C ASP A 267 19.21 17.26 -2.66
N LEU A 268 18.28 17.65 -1.78
CA LEU A 268 18.32 17.32 -0.34
C LEU A 268 17.84 15.90 -0.03
N LEU A 269 16.91 15.34 -0.83
CA LEU A 269 16.45 13.97 -0.70
C LEU A 269 17.61 12.98 -0.89
N ASN A 270 18.47 13.23 -1.88
CA ASN A 270 19.63 12.39 -2.16
C ASN A 270 20.72 12.41 -1.07
N LYS A 271 20.75 13.44 -0.23
CA LYS A 271 21.82 13.64 0.77
C LYS A 271 21.56 12.92 2.10
N PHE A 272 20.31 12.58 2.38
CA PHE A 272 19.91 11.71 3.50
C PHE A 272 19.56 10.28 3.04
N MET A 273 19.59 10.01 1.73
CA MET A 273 19.39 8.70 1.11
C MET A 273 20.68 7.88 0.94
N THR A 274 21.78 8.22 1.63
CA THR A 274 22.91 7.29 1.75
C THR A 274 22.68 6.31 2.90
N THR A 275 21.85 5.31 2.64
CA THR A 275 22.08 3.89 2.99
C THR A 275 21.51 3.03 1.85
N PRO A 276 22.08 1.84 1.62
CA PRO A 276 22.52 1.42 0.31
C PRO A 276 21.41 0.86 -0.57
N ASN A 277 21.50 1.25 -1.85
CA ASN A 277 20.88 0.66 -3.03
C ASN A 277 19.36 0.80 -3.17
N GLY A 278 19.00 1.77 -4.01
CA GLY A 278 17.87 1.64 -4.92
C GLY A 278 16.51 1.91 -4.30
N VAL A 279 16.24 3.17 -3.95
CA VAL A 279 14.86 3.62 -3.71
C VAL A 279 14.49 4.62 -4.81
N GLN A 280 13.47 4.22 -5.58
CA GLN A 280 12.72 5.02 -6.53
C GLN A 280 11.67 5.82 -5.73
N LEU A 281 11.50 7.10 -6.11
CA LEU A 281 10.83 8.24 -5.47
C LEU A 281 10.06 8.06 -4.12
N THR A 282 10.39 8.86 -3.11
CA THR A 282 9.77 8.85 -1.76
C THR A 282 8.61 9.85 -1.67
N PHE A 283 7.55 9.57 -0.91
CA PHE A 283 6.33 10.40 -0.76
C PHE A 283 6.53 11.93 -0.60
N ALA A 284 7.67 12.37 -0.05
CA ALA A 284 8.08 13.77 -0.09
C ALA A 284 7.99 14.33 -1.52
N GLU A 285 8.50 13.60 -2.52
CA GLU A 285 8.42 13.94 -3.94
C GLU A 285 7.00 13.97 -4.49
N SER A 286 6.03 13.29 -3.89
CA SER A 286 4.61 13.41 -4.25
C SER A 286 3.98 14.70 -3.71
N ILE A 287 4.37 15.13 -2.50
CA ILE A 287 4.06 16.47 -1.99
C ILE A 287 4.77 17.52 -2.84
N LEU A 288 6.06 17.36 -3.14
CA LEU A 288 6.82 18.24 -4.04
C LEU A 288 6.21 18.26 -5.46
N LYS A 289 5.71 17.12 -5.93
CA LYS A 289 4.98 17.00 -7.19
C LYS A 289 3.65 17.72 -7.13
N LEU A 290 2.99 17.87 -5.99
CA LEU A 290 1.83 18.76 -5.86
C LEU A 290 2.17 20.21 -6.20
N PHE A 291 3.36 20.68 -5.78
CA PHE A 291 3.87 22.02 -6.09
C PHE A 291 4.40 22.12 -7.52
N ASN A 292 5.01 21.06 -8.04
CA ASN A 292 5.55 21.01 -9.40
C ASN A 292 4.48 20.78 -10.48
N ASP A 293 3.39 20.06 -10.17
CA ASP A 293 2.18 19.87 -11.00
C ASP A 293 1.17 21.02 -10.79
N SER A 294 1.67 22.22 -10.47
CA SER A 294 0.86 23.42 -10.26
C SER A 294 0.24 23.96 -11.56
N ASP A 295 0.58 23.34 -12.69
CA ASP A 295 -0.10 23.44 -14.00
C ASP A 295 -1.44 22.67 -14.04
N LYS A 296 -1.66 21.75 -13.09
CA LYS A 296 -2.89 20.97 -12.94
C LYS A 296 -3.72 21.38 -11.73
N TYR A 297 -3.11 21.87 -10.66
CA TYR A 297 -3.81 22.23 -9.42
C TYR A 297 -3.31 23.55 -8.82
N ASN A 298 -4.24 24.46 -8.49
CA ASN A 298 -3.92 25.71 -7.79
C ASN A 298 -3.90 25.48 -6.27
N TYR A 299 -2.82 25.90 -5.59
CA TYR A 299 -2.72 25.90 -4.12
C TYR A 299 -2.74 27.33 -3.57
N THR A 300 -3.53 27.58 -2.53
CA THR A 300 -3.60 28.89 -1.86
C THR A 300 -3.36 28.74 -0.37
N ILE A 301 -2.50 29.59 0.19
CA ILE A 301 -2.33 29.71 1.64
C ILE A 301 -2.64 31.12 2.10
N LYS A 302 -3.37 31.27 3.20
CA LYS A 302 -3.72 32.57 3.81
C LYS A 302 -3.80 32.44 5.33
N ASN A 303 -3.96 33.55 6.04
CA ASN A 303 -4.24 33.56 7.48
C ASN A 303 -5.45 34.42 7.81
N GLU A 304 -6.32 33.89 8.69
CA GLU A 304 -7.56 34.51 9.13
C GLU A 304 -7.82 34.17 10.61
N THR A 305 -8.89 34.73 11.18
CA THR A 305 -9.31 34.35 12.53
C THR A 305 -10.14 33.06 12.46
N LEU A 306 -9.62 31.98 13.04
CA LEU A 306 -10.34 30.71 13.22
C LEU A 306 -10.71 30.52 14.70
N ASN A 307 -11.43 29.43 15.01
CA ASN A 307 -11.74 29.04 16.38
C ASN A 307 -10.47 28.92 17.25
N SER A 308 -10.58 29.19 18.56
CA SER A 308 -9.43 29.36 19.47
C SER A 308 -8.49 28.15 19.57
N ASN A 309 -8.97 26.96 19.22
CA ASN A 309 -8.22 25.71 19.36
C ASN A 309 -7.73 25.16 18.01
N THR A 310 -8.00 25.86 16.91
CA THR A 310 -7.63 25.43 15.56
C THR A 310 -6.38 26.18 15.11
N ALA A 311 -5.26 25.47 14.87
CA ALA A 311 -4.02 26.07 14.38
C ALA A 311 -4.12 26.47 12.90
N ALA A 312 -4.75 25.60 12.11
CA ALA A 312 -5.00 25.80 10.69
C ALA A 312 -6.16 24.91 10.23
N SER A 313 -6.66 25.15 9.01
CA SER A 313 -7.64 24.31 8.34
C SER A 313 -7.39 24.32 6.84
N THR A 314 -7.50 23.15 6.22
CA THR A 314 -7.38 23.00 4.77
C THR A 314 -8.66 22.44 4.18
N VAL A 315 -9.25 23.22 3.27
CA VAL A 315 -10.42 22.81 2.48
C VAL A 315 -10.01 22.76 1.02
N THR A 316 -10.10 21.59 0.41
CA THR A 316 -9.60 21.36 -0.96
C THR A 316 -8.10 21.67 -1.06
N THR A 317 -7.74 22.75 -1.75
CA THR A 317 -6.36 23.21 -1.95
C THR A 317 -6.09 24.56 -1.30
N THR A 318 -7.00 25.02 -0.43
CA THR A 318 -6.85 26.27 0.31
C THR A 318 -6.60 26.00 1.78
N THR A 319 -5.42 26.41 2.25
CA THR A 319 -5.02 26.36 3.65
C THR A 319 -5.21 27.72 4.31
N THR A 320 -5.84 27.75 5.48
CA THR A 320 -6.01 28.95 6.31
C THR A 320 -5.34 28.74 7.65
N LEU A 321 -4.30 29.52 7.96
CA LEU A 321 -3.64 29.54 9.27
C LEU A 321 -4.37 30.48 10.23
N ASN A 322 -4.47 30.12 11.51
CA ASN A 322 -5.14 30.96 12.50
C ASN A 322 -4.23 32.08 13.01
N ASN A 323 -4.70 33.33 12.93
CA ASN A 323 -4.01 34.50 13.46
C ASN A 323 -3.60 34.38 14.95
N MET A 324 -4.44 33.76 15.79
CA MET A 324 -4.11 33.56 17.21
C MET A 324 -2.98 32.54 17.41
N TYR A 325 -2.96 31.50 16.58
CA TYR A 325 -1.89 30.50 16.58
C TYR A 325 -0.57 31.13 16.13
N LEU A 326 -0.57 31.88 15.02
CA LEU A 326 0.62 32.55 14.48
C LEU A 326 1.25 33.54 15.47
N LYS A 327 0.44 34.15 16.35
CA LYS A 327 0.94 35.09 17.38
C LYS A 327 1.75 34.42 18.49
N ASN A 328 1.46 33.15 18.79
CA ASN A 328 2.04 32.47 19.94
C ASN A 328 3.09 31.44 19.55
N ALA A 329 2.87 30.76 18.43
CA ALA A 329 3.64 29.62 18.01
C ALA A 329 5.09 29.97 17.64
N THR A 330 5.96 28.98 17.80
CA THR A 330 7.31 29.06 17.25
C THR A 330 7.30 28.95 15.73
N GLN A 331 8.35 29.45 15.09
CA GLN A 331 8.60 29.26 13.67
C GLN A 331 8.61 27.77 13.31
N LEU A 332 9.20 26.92 14.16
CA LEU A 332 9.22 25.47 13.96
C LEU A 332 7.80 24.87 13.97
N SER A 333 6.95 25.31 14.90
CA SER A 333 5.55 24.91 14.95
C SER A 333 4.79 25.35 13.70
N ILE A 334 5.01 26.59 13.25
CA ILE A 334 4.37 27.16 12.05
C ILE A 334 4.81 26.42 10.79
N SER A 335 6.12 26.16 10.62
CA SER A 335 6.68 25.38 9.51
C SER A 335 6.08 23.98 9.46
N ARG A 336 6.02 23.29 10.61
CA ARG A 336 5.36 21.98 10.73
C ARG A 336 3.90 22.06 10.31
N THR A 337 3.17 23.07 10.77
CA THR A 337 1.76 23.25 10.44
C THR A 337 1.58 23.47 8.94
N ILE A 338 2.37 24.33 8.31
CA ILE A 338 2.32 24.54 6.85
C ILE A 338 2.56 23.22 6.10
N ILE A 339 3.59 22.45 6.46
CA ILE A 339 3.87 21.13 5.86
C ILE A 339 2.69 20.18 6.06
N HIS A 340 2.12 20.13 7.27
CA HIS A 340 0.97 19.29 7.60
C HIS A 340 -0.26 19.63 6.75
N GLU A 341 -0.59 20.91 6.63
CA GLU A 341 -1.71 21.37 5.81
C GLU A 341 -1.51 21.11 4.32
N MET A 342 -0.26 21.12 3.85
CA MET A 342 0.07 20.76 2.47
C MET A 342 -0.14 19.26 2.21
N VAL A 343 0.01 18.40 3.22
CA VAL A 343 -0.42 16.99 3.14
C VAL A 343 -1.93 16.91 3.00
N HIS A 344 -2.72 17.63 3.80
CA HIS A 344 -4.17 17.67 3.61
C HIS A 344 -4.58 18.10 2.19
N ALA A 345 -3.92 19.12 1.64
CA ALA A 345 -4.18 19.55 0.27
C ALA A 345 -3.82 18.46 -0.76
N PHE A 346 -2.70 17.77 -0.56
CA PHE A 346 -2.31 16.61 -1.38
C PHE A 346 -3.38 15.52 -1.34
N LEU A 347 -3.82 15.14 -0.14
CA LEU A 347 -4.86 14.12 0.05
C LEU A 347 -6.16 14.52 -0.63
N ASN A 348 -6.61 15.76 -0.44
CA ASN A 348 -7.81 16.30 -1.10
C ASN A 348 -7.74 16.23 -2.64
N ILE A 349 -6.58 16.54 -3.22
CA ILE A 349 -6.39 16.47 -4.67
C ILE A 349 -6.42 15.02 -5.15
N LYS A 350 -5.65 14.15 -4.48
CA LYS A 350 -5.50 12.76 -4.91
C LYS A 350 -6.77 11.94 -4.67
N TYR A 351 -7.50 12.20 -3.61
CA TYR A 351 -8.79 11.57 -3.35
C TYR A 351 -9.84 11.93 -4.40
N LYS A 352 -9.73 13.11 -5.03
CA LYS A 352 -10.66 13.60 -6.06
C LYS A 352 -10.25 13.29 -7.49
N ASP A 353 -9.10 12.66 -7.73
CA ASP A 353 -8.57 12.41 -9.07
C ASP A 353 -8.89 10.97 -9.52
N PRO A 354 -9.91 10.76 -10.37
CA PRO A 354 -10.28 9.42 -10.83
C PRO A 354 -9.36 8.86 -11.92
N PHE A 355 -8.31 9.57 -12.36
CA PHE A 355 -7.50 9.22 -13.54
C PHE A 355 -6.00 9.00 -13.27
N TYR A 356 -5.56 8.94 -12.02
CA TYR A 356 -4.18 8.52 -11.74
C TYR A 356 -4.03 7.01 -11.96
N SER A 357 -3.39 6.63 -13.07
CA SER A 357 -3.16 5.25 -13.49
C SER A 357 -2.20 4.54 -12.53
N GLY A 358 -2.77 3.63 -11.72
CA GLY A 358 -2.10 2.72 -10.80
C GLY A 358 -2.80 2.70 -9.45
N PHE A 359 -3.49 1.59 -9.13
CA PHE A 359 -4.18 1.29 -7.85
C PHE A 359 -4.71 2.53 -7.10
N ASP A 360 -5.98 2.89 -7.34
CA ASP A 360 -6.61 4.15 -6.94
C ASP A 360 -6.22 4.59 -5.52
N PHE A 361 -5.52 5.72 -5.42
CA PHE A 361 -5.08 6.31 -4.15
C PHE A 361 -6.26 6.50 -3.19
N ARG A 362 -7.42 6.85 -3.75
CA ARG A 362 -8.68 6.95 -3.03
C ARG A 362 -9.07 5.62 -2.39
N GLN A 363 -9.00 4.51 -3.14
CA GLN A 363 -9.30 3.17 -2.63
C GLN A 363 -8.38 2.78 -1.48
N LYS A 364 -7.08 3.10 -1.56
CA LYS A 364 -6.14 2.85 -0.44
C LYS A 364 -6.48 3.66 0.80
N MET A 365 -6.90 4.90 0.62
CA MET A 365 -7.39 5.72 1.71
C MET A 365 -8.67 5.14 2.30
N GLU A 366 -9.67 4.80 1.48
CA GLU A 366 -10.94 4.21 1.93
C GLU A 366 -10.72 2.89 2.69
N LEU A 367 -9.84 2.01 2.20
CA LEU A 367 -9.47 0.76 2.90
C LEU A 367 -8.78 1.01 4.25
N TYR A 368 -7.93 2.04 4.32
CA TYR A 368 -7.33 2.43 5.59
C TYR A 368 -8.39 2.94 6.59
N ALA A 369 -9.42 3.65 6.12
CA ALA A 369 -10.53 4.06 6.97
C ALA A 369 -11.27 2.86 7.55
N GLU A 370 -11.55 1.84 6.73
CA GLU A 370 -12.18 0.60 7.17
C GLU A 370 -11.33 -0.13 8.23
N GLU A 371 -10.02 -0.25 8.02
CA GLU A 371 -9.10 -0.92 8.95
C GLU A 371 -8.93 -0.18 10.28
N SER A 372 -8.90 1.14 10.25
CA SER A 372 -8.80 1.98 11.44
C SER A 372 -10.15 2.18 12.16
N GLY A 373 -11.26 1.73 11.55
CA GLY A 373 -12.62 1.99 12.05
C GLY A 373 -13.03 3.46 11.96
N CYS A 374 -12.41 4.22 11.05
CA CYS A 374 -12.67 5.63 10.83
C CYS A 374 -13.82 5.83 9.82
N ASP A 375 -14.69 6.81 10.09
CA ASP A 375 -15.73 7.22 9.14
C ASP A 375 -15.13 8.11 8.04
N ILE A 376 -15.17 7.67 6.78
CA ILE A 376 -14.72 8.44 5.62
C ILE A 376 -15.46 9.78 5.44
N ASN A 377 -16.66 9.90 6.01
CA ASN A 377 -17.43 11.15 5.97
C ASN A 377 -16.90 12.17 7.00
N ASP A 378 -16.21 11.70 8.04
CA ASP A 378 -15.41 12.54 8.92
C ASP A 378 -14.03 12.77 8.30
N VAL A 379 -14.00 13.59 7.24
CA VAL A 379 -12.80 13.83 6.42
C VAL A 379 -11.62 14.34 7.26
N GLU A 380 -11.88 15.12 8.31
CA GLU A 380 -10.82 15.61 9.20
C GLU A 380 -10.20 14.45 9.98
N ARG A 381 -11.03 13.65 10.67
CA ARG A 381 -10.55 12.50 11.41
C ARG A 381 -9.85 11.49 10.51
N PHE A 382 -10.44 11.23 9.35
CA PHE A 382 -9.93 10.32 8.35
C PHE A 382 -8.56 10.73 7.82
N HIS A 383 -8.40 12.00 7.43
CA HIS A 383 -7.10 12.49 7.00
C HIS A 383 -6.07 12.38 8.10
N HIS A 384 -6.41 12.75 9.34
CA HIS A 384 -5.46 12.65 10.45
C HIS A 384 -5.03 11.20 10.71
N GLU A 385 -5.95 10.23 10.72
CA GLU A 385 -5.60 8.81 10.81
C GLU A 385 -4.65 8.41 9.66
N PHE A 386 -5.03 8.70 8.43
CA PHE A 386 -4.22 8.34 7.25
C PHE A 386 -2.83 9.00 7.28
N MET A 387 -2.74 10.23 7.82
CA MET A 387 -1.48 10.97 7.95
C MET A 387 -0.50 10.37 8.95
N GLY A 388 -0.89 9.39 9.76
CA GLY A 388 0.03 8.59 10.55
C GLY A 388 1.14 7.95 9.71
N GLN A 389 0.84 7.60 8.46
CA GLN A 389 1.80 7.03 7.52
C GLN A 389 2.86 8.05 7.04
N TYR A 390 2.66 9.34 7.33
CA TYR A 390 3.48 10.44 6.81
C TYR A 390 4.30 11.17 7.86
N VAL A 391 4.30 10.70 9.11
CA VAL A 391 5.05 11.31 10.23
C VAL A 391 6.52 11.49 9.87
N ASP A 392 7.19 10.47 9.32
CA ASP A 392 8.61 10.59 9.00
C ASP A 392 8.89 11.58 7.84
N ALA A 393 8.02 11.64 6.84
CA ALA A 393 8.15 12.60 5.73
C ALA A 393 7.97 14.05 6.20
N ILE A 394 7.01 14.28 7.10
CA ILE A 394 6.79 15.58 7.74
C ILE A 394 8.02 15.95 8.59
N ALA A 395 8.55 15.00 9.38
CA ALA A 395 9.73 15.22 10.23
C ALA A 395 10.98 15.56 9.42
N ILE A 396 11.25 14.85 8.33
CA ILE A 396 12.37 15.13 7.41
C ILE A 396 12.23 16.54 6.81
N SER A 397 11.03 16.87 6.32
CA SER A 397 10.76 18.18 5.71
C SER A 397 10.99 19.31 6.71
N LEU A 398 10.52 19.13 7.93
CA LEU A 398 10.71 20.08 9.03
C LEU A 398 12.19 20.21 9.42
N TYR A 399 12.91 19.10 9.54
CA TYR A 399 14.34 19.08 9.85
C TYR A 399 15.16 19.82 8.80
N ASN A 400 14.86 19.61 7.52
CA ASN A 400 15.56 20.27 6.42
C ASN A 400 15.35 21.79 6.44
N TRP A 401 14.11 22.23 6.64
CA TRP A 401 13.81 23.65 6.80
C TRP A 401 14.55 24.24 8.01
N ASP A 402 14.47 23.57 9.17
CA ASP A 402 15.08 24.04 10.40
C ASP A 402 16.61 24.10 10.36
N THR A 403 17.23 23.17 9.62
CA THR A 403 18.68 23.16 9.38
C THR A 403 19.16 24.43 8.68
N LYS A 404 18.33 25.00 7.81
CA LYS A 404 18.72 26.11 6.94
C LYS A 404 18.23 27.47 7.42
N TYR A 405 17.01 27.53 7.93
CA TYR A 405 16.32 28.79 8.24
C TYR A 405 15.95 28.92 9.72
N GLY A 406 15.75 27.81 10.42
CA GLY A 406 15.32 27.80 11.81
C GLY A 406 16.45 27.84 12.83
N THR A 407 16.51 26.81 13.69
CA THR A 407 17.46 26.69 14.80
C THR A 407 18.80 26.07 14.39
N GLY A 408 18.94 25.66 13.13
CA GLY A 408 20.16 25.05 12.58
C GLY A 408 20.18 23.52 12.67
N GLY A 409 19.05 22.85 12.88
CA GLY A 409 18.97 21.39 12.76
C GLY A 409 19.52 20.62 13.97
N ASN A 410 19.68 21.28 15.12
CA ASN A 410 20.44 20.73 16.26
C ASN A 410 19.54 20.16 17.39
N LEU A 411 18.24 20.01 17.15
CA LEU A 411 17.29 19.57 18.18
C LEU A 411 17.24 18.04 18.36
N GLY A 412 17.91 17.30 17.49
CA GLY A 412 17.90 15.84 17.46
C GLY A 412 16.68 15.25 16.75
N TRP A 413 16.87 14.12 16.09
CA TRP A 413 15.85 13.48 15.25
C TRP A 413 14.53 13.21 16.00
N ASP A 414 14.62 12.70 17.24
CA ASP A 414 13.44 12.39 18.06
C ASP A 414 12.56 13.62 18.31
N TYR A 415 13.14 14.82 18.35
CA TYR A 415 12.40 16.06 18.51
C TYR A 415 11.60 16.41 17.24
N TYR A 416 12.21 16.32 16.06
CA TYR A 416 11.51 16.55 14.78
C TYR A 416 10.46 15.49 14.51
N LYS A 417 10.73 14.22 14.87
CA LYS A 417 9.75 13.14 14.79
C LYS A 417 8.59 13.35 15.75
N ALA A 418 8.85 13.77 17.00
CA ALA A 418 7.80 14.16 17.95
C ALA A 418 6.93 15.30 17.40
N MET A 419 7.54 16.31 16.78
CA MET A 419 6.81 17.41 16.14
C MET A 419 5.91 16.92 15.01
N ALA A 420 6.32 15.93 14.23
CA ALA A 420 5.51 15.43 13.12
C ALA A 420 4.23 14.67 13.54
N PHE A 421 4.08 14.27 14.81
CA PHE A 421 2.85 13.66 15.32
C PHE A 421 1.70 14.65 15.57
N GLY A 422 1.92 15.95 15.39
CA GLY A 422 0.84 16.93 15.61
C GLY A 422 -0.32 16.73 14.62
N GLY A 423 -1.54 16.74 15.14
CA GLY A 423 -2.77 16.36 14.43
C GLY A 423 -3.23 14.92 14.70
N LEU A 424 -2.37 14.08 15.28
CA LEU A 424 -2.70 12.69 15.64
C LEU A 424 -3.34 12.54 17.03
N PHE A 425 -3.72 13.66 17.64
CA PHE A 425 -4.56 13.76 18.82
C PHE A 425 -5.27 15.11 18.78
N PHE A 426 -6.41 15.19 19.45
CA PHE A 426 -7.27 16.36 19.46
C PHE A 426 -7.95 16.49 20.82
N GLU A 427 -8.45 17.68 21.13
CA GLU A 427 -9.17 17.92 22.37
C GLU A 427 -10.68 17.90 22.09
N GLU A 428 -11.39 17.03 22.77
CA GLU A 428 -12.84 16.93 22.71
C GLU A 428 -13.41 17.04 24.13
N ASN A 429 -14.27 18.03 24.37
CA ASN A 429 -14.89 18.30 25.68
C ASN A 429 -13.88 18.40 26.84
N GLY A 430 -12.72 19.03 26.61
CA GLY A 430 -11.66 19.17 27.63
C GLY A 430 -10.82 17.92 27.85
N THR A 431 -11.04 16.86 27.07
CA THR A 431 -10.29 15.59 27.16
C THR A 431 -9.48 15.39 25.88
N ILE A 432 -8.20 15.02 26.03
CA ILE A 432 -7.36 14.67 24.88
C ILE A 432 -7.75 13.29 24.39
N GLN A 433 -8.20 13.23 23.14
CA GLN A 433 -8.46 12.01 22.39
C GLN A 433 -7.28 11.73 21.46
N GLU A 434 -6.85 10.47 21.38
CA GLU A 434 -5.76 10.04 20.52
C GLU A 434 -6.31 9.38 19.25
N THR A 435 -5.61 9.54 18.13
CA THR A 435 -5.86 8.72 16.93
C THR A 435 -5.47 7.27 17.17
N TYR A 436 -6.13 6.35 16.49
CA TYR A 436 -5.70 4.95 16.40
C TYR A 436 -4.25 4.89 15.93
N SER A 437 -3.93 5.67 14.90
CA SER A 437 -2.60 5.80 14.32
C SER A 437 -1.54 6.22 15.35
N PHE A 438 -1.84 7.18 16.22
CA PHE A 438 -0.90 7.61 17.25
C PHE A 438 -0.61 6.50 18.26
N GLN A 439 -1.65 5.75 18.65
CA GLN A 439 -1.52 4.63 19.59
C GLN A 439 -0.72 3.48 19.00
N VAL A 440 -0.92 3.18 17.70
CA VAL A 440 -0.17 2.15 16.99
C VAL A 440 1.30 2.56 16.81
N LEU A 441 1.56 3.80 16.39
CA LEU A 441 2.91 4.28 16.13
C LEU A 441 3.73 4.46 17.40
N ILE A 442 3.10 4.91 18.49
CA ILE A 442 3.73 5.12 19.79
C ILE A 442 2.92 4.36 20.85
N PRO A 443 3.15 3.05 21.05
CA PRO A 443 2.34 2.23 21.98
C PRO A 443 2.45 2.65 23.44
N ASN A 444 3.58 3.24 23.84
CA ASN A 444 3.84 3.67 25.20
C ASN A 444 3.16 5.02 25.51
N GLN A 445 2.24 5.05 26.50
CA GLN A 445 1.54 6.27 26.91
C GLN A 445 2.48 7.39 27.36
N THR A 446 3.53 7.08 28.12
CA THR A 446 4.49 8.07 28.61
C THR A 446 5.22 8.76 27.47
N ASP A 447 5.53 8.05 26.38
CA ASP A 447 6.16 8.65 25.21
C ASP A 447 5.16 9.51 24.41
N ARG A 448 3.90 9.08 24.30
CA ARG A 448 2.83 9.93 23.74
C ARG A 448 2.66 11.23 24.53
N ASP A 449 2.70 11.18 25.85
CA ASP A 449 2.56 12.36 26.69
C ASP A 449 3.76 13.31 26.57
N LYS A 450 4.98 12.79 26.41
CA LYS A 450 6.16 13.61 26.07
C LYS A 450 5.97 14.32 24.72
N ILE A 451 5.49 13.60 23.71
CA ILE A 451 5.22 14.16 22.37
C ILE A 451 4.19 15.29 22.45
N LYS A 452 3.07 15.08 23.12
CA LYS A 452 2.04 16.11 23.34
C LYS A 452 2.60 17.35 24.03
N ASN A 453 3.46 17.16 25.04
CA ASN A 453 4.11 18.27 25.74
C ASN A 453 5.05 19.06 24.83
N ILE A 454 5.85 18.39 23.99
CA ILE A 454 6.71 19.04 23.00
C ILE A 454 5.87 19.91 22.05
N LEU A 455 4.82 19.32 21.47
CA LEU A 455 3.91 20.00 20.55
C LEU A 455 3.24 21.21 21.19
N LYS A 456 2.73 21.05 22.42
CA LYS A 456 2.10 22.14 23.16
C LYS A 456 3.09 23.28 23.44
N ASN A 457 4.32 22.95 23.85
CA ASN A 457 5.33 23.98 24.12
C ASN A 457 5.67 24.79 22.87
N GLU A 458 5.81 24.13 21.72
CA GLU A 458 6.09 24.77 20.43
C GLU A 458 4.88 25.57 19.90
N GLN A 459 3.65 25.09 20.12
CA GLN A 459 2.41 25.79 19.78
C GLN A 459 2.19 27.05 20.63
N ASP A 460 2.50 26.99 21.92
CA ASP A 460 2.33 28.13 22.84
C ASP A 460 3.56 29.08 22.79
N GLY A 461 4.66 28.62 22.18
CA GLY A 461 5.97 29.30 22.18
C GLY A 461 6.46 29.63 23.58
N ASN A 462 6.17 28.78 24.56
CA ASN A 462 6.50 29.08 25.96
C ASN A 462 8.01 28.88 26.25
N SER A 463 8.45 29.12 27.48
CA SER A 463 9.88 29.01 27.85
C SER A 463 10.48 27.61 27.68
N ASN A 464 9.65 26.58 27.49
CA ASN A 464 10.08 25.21 27.25
C ASN A 464 10.18 24.87 25.75
N SER A 465 9.74 25.77 24.87
CA SER A 465 9.94 25.61 23.42
C SER A 465 11.43 25.68 23.08
N LYS A 466 11.83 24.91 22.07
CA LYS A 466 13.16 24.92 21.45
C LYS A 466 13.19 25.76 20.19
N GLY A 467 12.05 25.89 19.50
CA GLY A 467 11.87 26.84 18.41
C GLY A 467 11.83 28.29 18.89
N LYS A 468 12.18 29.22 18.00
CA LYS A 468 12.05 30.66 18.22
C LYS A 468 10.63 31.11 17.93
N LYS A 469 10.08 32.07 18.69
CA LYS A 469 8.80 32.68 18.36
C LYS A 469 8.80 33.35 17.00
N CYS A 470 7.63 33.38 16.40
CA CYS A 470 7.33 34.13 15.20
C CYS A 470 6.99 35.57 15.63
N ASP A 471 7.98 36.47 15.54
CA ASP A 471 7.84 37.89 15.92
C ASP A 471 7.38 38.77 14.74
#